data_AF-A0A396QKS1-F1
#
_entry.id   AF-A0A396QKS1-F1
#
_cell.length_a   1.000
_cell.length_b   1.000
_cell.length_c   1.000
_cell.angle_alpha   90.00
_cell.angle_beta   90.00
_cell.angle_gamma   90.00
#
_symmetry.space_group_name_H-M   'P 1'
#
loop_
_entity.id
_entity.type
_entity.pdbx_description
1 polymer ?
#
loop_
_entity_poly.entity_id
_entity_poly.type
_entity_poly.pdbx_seq_one_letter_code
_entity_poly.pdbx_strand_id
1 'polypeptide(L)'
;MKCIEDEIPFELPDGWAWARLASLIELFITGPFGSTLHKSDYVTDGIPLINPINIIDGKVIPVDKMQVSSETVKRLSSFKVATNDIVIARRGDMGRCAVVQLAQ
;
A
#
# COMPACT_ATOMS: atom_id res chain seq x y z
N MET A 1 21.72 2.44 -17.33
CA MET A 1 21.07 3.68 -16.87
C MET A 1 20.47 4.35 -18.09
N LYS A 2 19.16 4.61 -18.13
CA LYS A 2 18.49 5.23 -19.28
C LYS A 2 18.57 6.77 -19.12
N CYS A 3 18.93 7.49 -20.17
CA CYS A 3 18.89 8.96 -20.18
C CYS A 3 17.44 9.45 -19.99
N ILE A 4 17.24 10.50 -19.19
CA ILE A 4 15.91 11.06 -18.87
C ILE A 4 15.75 12.51 -19.34
N GLU A 5 16.69 13.05 -20.13
CA GLU A 5 16.69 14.45 -20.58
C GLU A 5 15.37 14.86 -21.25
N ASP A 6 14.81 14.00 -22.10
CA ASP A 6 13.52 14.24 -22.78
C ASP A 6 12.29 14.10 -21.87
N GLU A 7 12.47 13.62 -20.62
CA GLU A 7 11.40 13.41 -19.64
C GLU A 7 11.40 14.47 -18.53
N ILE A 8 12.29 15.49 -18.58
CA ILE A 8 12.40 16.54 -17.55
C ILE A 8 11.23 17.54 -17.71
N PRO A 9 10.28 17.62 -16.75
CA PRO A 9 9.12 18.49 -16.88
C PRO A 9 9.40 19.94 -16.45
N PHE A 10 10.42 20.17 -15.61
CA PHE A 10 10.80 21.49 -15.08
C PHE A 10 12.20 21.45 -14.43
N GLU A 11 12.78 22.64 -14.21
CA GLU A 11 14.06 22.83 -13.50
C GLU A 11 13.93 22.50 -12.01
N LEU A 12 14.93 21.81 -11.45
CA LEU A 12 14.93 21.43 -10.05
C LEU A 12 15.76 22.39 -9.18
N PRO A 13 15.44 22.53 -7.88
CA PRO A 13 16.29 23.24 -6.94
C PRO A 13 17.68 22.59 -6.80
N ASP A 14 18.66 23.37 -6.35
CA ASP A 14 20.01 22.87 -6.09
C ASP A 14 19.99 21.67 -5.13
N GLY A 15 20.73 20.61 -5.51
CA GLY A 15 20.84 19.36 -4.75
C GLY A 15 19.75 18.31 -5.03
N TRP A 16 18.76 18.62 -5.88
CA TRP A 16 17.74 17.64 -6.29
C TRP A 16 18.11 16.93 -7.59
N ALA A 17 17.62 15.70 -7.75
CA ALA A 17 17.74 14.94 -8.99
C ALA A 17 16.44 14.22 -9.30
N TRP A 18 16.11 14.14 -10.59
CA TRP A 18 15.01 13.29 -11.06
C TRP A 18 15.40 11.82 -10.89
N ALA A 19 14.50 11.07 -10.25
CA ALA A 19 14.63 9.63 -10.10
C ALA A 19 13.31 8.95 -10.48
N ARG A 20 13.40 7.71 -10.99
CA ARG A 20 12.20 6.89 -11.19
C ARG A 20 11.83 6.29 -9.86
N LEU A 21 10.54 6.25 -9.53
CA LEU A 21 10.08 5.63 -8.28
C LEU A 21 10.64 4.21 -8.09
N ALA A 22 10.68 3.43 -9.17
CA ALA A 22 11.24 2.07 -9.17
C ALA A 22 12.72 1.97 -8.76
N SER A 23 13.50 3.07 -8.78
CA SER A 23 14.87 3.07 -8.27
C SER A 23 14.96 3.42 -6.78
N LEU A 24 13.85 3.76 -6.13
CA LEU A 24 13.78 4.20 -4.74
C LEU A 24 12.99 3.24 -3.84
N ILE A 25 12.37 2.21 -4.42
CA ILE A 25 11.52 1.26 -3.69
C ILE A 25 11.94 -0.18 -3.98
N GLU A 26 11.77 -1.05 -3.00
CA GLU A 26 12.07 -2.48 -3.14
C GLU A 26 10.93 -3.24 -3.83
N LEU A 27 9.68 -2.88 -3.53
CA LEU A 27 8.51 -3.59 -4.00
C LEU A 27 7.35 -2.61 -4.27
N PHE A 28 6.70 -2.77 -5.42
CA PHE A 28 5.46 -2.06 -5.75
C PHE A 28 4.43 -3.07 -6.24
N ILE A 29 3.48 -3.40 -5.36
CA ILE A 29 2.43 -4.36 -5.68
C ILE A 29 1.07 -3.78 -5.39
N THR A 30 0.10 -4.24 -6.17
CA THR A 30 -1.30 -3.97 -5.86
C THR A 30 -1.78 -5.04 -4.91
N GLY A 31 -2.48 -4.65 -3.83
CA GLY A 31 -2.98 -5.57 -2.79
C GLY A 31 -3.83 -6.73 -3.34
N PRO A 32 -4.21 -7.69 -2.49
CA PRO A 32 -4.95 -8.87 -2.93
C PRO A 32 -6.39 -8.46 -3.32
N PHE A 33 -6.82 -8.84 -4.52
CA PHE A 33 -8.20 -8.63 -5.00
C PHE A 33 -8.61 -9.73 -5.99
N GLY A 34 -9.90 -9.79 -6.30
CA GLY A 34 -10.43 -10.73 -7.28
C GLY A 34 -10.25 -12.18 -6.84
N SER A 35 -9.60 -12.99 -7.66
CA SER A 35 -9.37 -14.42 -7.37
C SER A 35 -8.38 -14.69 -6.25
N THR A 36 -7.68 -13.68 -5.74
CA THR A 36 -6.71 -13.86 -4.64
C THR A 36 -7.35 -13.73 -3.26
N LEU A 37 -8.45 -12.98 -3.12
CA LEU A 37 -9.15 -12.77 -1.85
C LEU A 37 -10.67 -12.84 -2.06
N HIS A 38 -11.29 -13.87 -1.51
CA HIS A 38 -12.71 -14.16 -1.66
C HIS A 38 -13.53 -13.65 -0.47
N LYS A 39 -14.84 -13.48 -0.66
CA LYS A 39 -15.77 -13.12 0.43
C LYS A 39 -15.77 -14.14 1.59
N SER A 40 -15.51 -15.41 1.29
CA SER A 40 -15.39 -16.49 2.27
C SER A 40 -14.11 -16.44 3.10
N ASP A 41 -13.10 -15.68 2.68
CA ASP A 41 -11.84 -15.55 3.42
C ASP A 41 -11.96 -14.57 4.59
N TYR A 42 -13.02 -13.76 4.61
CA TYR A 42 -13.29 -12.82 5.68
C TYR A 42 -13.83 -13.54 6.90
N VAL A 43 -13.25 -13.24 8.05
CA VAL A 43 -13.62 -13.80 9.35
C VAL A 43 -13.80 -12.68 10.36
N THR A 44 -14.48 -12.99 11.47
CA THR A 44 -14.48 -12.14 12.66
C THR A 44 -13.30 -12.52 13.56
N ASP A 45 -12.80 -11.58 14.34
CA ASP A 45 -11.69 -11.75 15.29
C ASP A 45 -10.39 -12.29 14.66
N GLY A 46 -10.10 -11.84 13.44
CA GLY A 46 -8.91 -12.19 12.66
C GLY A 46 -7.87 -11.07 12.58
N ILE A 47 -6.96 -11.22 11.62
CA ILE A 47 -5.94 -10.22 11.32
C ILE A 47 -6.53 -9.14 10.39
N PRO A 48 -6.42 -7.84 10.72
CA PRO A 48 -7.00 -6.76 9.91
C PRO A 48 -6.48 -6.71 8.47
N LEU A 49 -7.39 -6.49 7.53
CA LEU A 49 -7.09 -6.19 6.14
C LEU A 49 -7.21 -4.68 5.91
N ILE A 50 -6.18 -4.08 5.30
CA ILE A 50 -6.19 -2.66 4.96
C ILE A 50 -6.92 -2.45 3.62
N ASN A 51 -8.06 -1.77 3.67
CA ASN A 51 -8.82 -1.28 2.52
C ASN A 51 -8.69 0.24 2.36
N PRO A 52 -9.02 0.82 1.18
CA PRO A 52 -9.00 2.27 0.98
C PRO A 52 -9.81 3.10 1.99
N ILE A 53 -10.85 2.50 2.59
CA ILE A 53 -11.65 3.17 3.64
C ILE A 53 -10.91 3.28 4.98
N ASN A 54 -9.88 2.46 5.20
CA ASN A 54 -9.03 2.52 6.38
C ASN A 54 -7.99 3.64 6.31
N ILE A 55 -7.80 4.27 5.15
CA ILE A 55 -6.79 5.31 4.94
C ILE A 55 -7.46 6.67 5.15
N ILE A 56 -7.17 7.31 6.29
CA ILE A 56 -7.80 8.57 6.71
C ILE A 56 -6.68 9.50 7.20
N ASP A 57 -6.61 10.70 6.62
CA ASP A 57 -5.67 11.77 7.01
C ASP A 57 -4.21 11.30 7.17
N GLY A 58 -3.71 10.50 6.22
CA GLY A 58 -2.33 10.01 6.22
C GLY A 58 -2.08 8.82 7.15
N LYS A 59 -3.12 8.28 7.81
CA LYS A 59 -3.01 7.18 8.77
C LYS A 59 -3.82 5.97 8.31
N VAL A 60 -3.36 4.79 8.71
CA VAL A 60 -4.14 3.55 8.63
C VAL A 60 -4.92 3.41 9.92
N ILE A 61 -6.25 3.52 9.83
CA ILE A 61 -7.18 3.32 10.94
C ILE A 61 -7.76 1.91 10.81
N PRO A 62 -7.38 0.97 11.69
CA PRO A 62 -7.96 -0.37 11.69
C PRO A 62 -9.47 -0.28 11.93
N VAL A 63 -10.24 -1.07 11.20
CA VAL A 63 -11.68 -1.21 11.41
C VAL A 63 -11.95 -2.69 11.57
N ASP A 64 -12.59 -3.08 12.66
CA ASP A 64 -12.81 -4.48 13.05
C ASP A 64 -13.71 -5.28 12.08
N LYS A 65 -14.24 -4.62 11.05
CA LYS A 65 -15.21 -5.22 10.13
C LYS A 65 -14.58 -6.07 9.03
N MET A 66 -13.28 -5.93 8.76
CA MET A 66 -12.63 -6.62 7.64
C MET A 66 -11.32 -7.25 8.08
N GLN A 67 -11.40 -8.51 8.48
CA GLN A 67 -10.30 -9.31 8.98
C GLN A 67 -10.23 -10.65 8.24
N VAL A 68 -9.06 -11.28 8.28
CA VAL A 68 -8.76 -12.57 7.63
C VAL A 68 -8.08 -13.52 8.60
N SER A 69 -8.23 -14.82 8.37
CA SER A 69 -7.62 -15.85 9.22
C SER A 69 -6.09 -15.88 9.08
N SER A 70 -5.40 -16.50 10.04
CA SER A 70 -3.96 -16.73 9.95
C SER A 70 -3.57 -17.59 8.73
N GLU A 71 -4.45 -18.48 8.28
CA GLU A 71 -4.24 -19.29 7.08
C GLU A 71 -4.28 -18.45 5.82
N THR A 72 -5.29 -17.58 5.69
CA THR A 72 -5.39 -16.61 4.60
C THR A 72 -4.17 -15.69 4.58
N VAL A 73 -3.70 -15.23 5.74
CA VAL A 73 -2.48 -14.40 5.84
C VAL A 73 -1.22 -15.14 5.40
N LYS A 74 -1.10 -16.45 5.66
CA LYS A 74 0.02 -17.26 5.14
C LYS A 74 -0.05 -17.36 3.61
N ARG A 75 -1.25 -17.64 3.07
CA ARG A 75 -1.50 -17.70 1.63
C ARG A 75 -1.23 -16.36 0.93
N LEU A 76 -1.53 -15.25 1.60
CA LEU A 76 -1.35 -13.87 1.12
C LEU A 76 -0.06 -13.22 1.64
N SER A 77 0.95 -14.02 1.99
CA SER A 77 2.18 -13.54 2.64
C SER A 77 2.91 -12.42 1.89
N SER A 78 2.86 -12.42 0.56
CA SER A 78 3.44 -11.36 -0.30
C SER A 78 2.78 -9.99 -0.13
N PHE A 79 1.56 -9.93 0.42
CA PHE A 79 0.81 -8.69 0.63
C PHE A 79 0.87 -8.18 2.06
N LYS A 80 1.65 -8.85 2.92
CA LYS A 80 1.90 -8.34 4.27
C LYS A 80 2.66 -7.03 4.17
N VAL A 81 2.15 -6.03 4.88
CA VAL A 81 2.84 -4.76 5.06
C VAL A 81 3.65 -4.77 6.34
N ALA A 82 4.77 -4.07 6.33
CA ALA A 82 5.60 -3.78 7.47
C ALA A 82 5.47 -2.31 7.89
N THR A 83 5.95 -1.99 9.09
CA THR A 83 6.09 -0.60 9.53
C THR A 83 6.95 0.18 8.51
N ASN A 84 6.53 1.40 8.21
CA ASN A 84 7.09 2.31 7.20
C ASN A 84 6.75 2.00 5.74
N ASP A 85 6.01 0.94 5.45
CA ASP A 85 5.44 0.77 4.11
C ASP A 85 4.43 1.86 3.82
N ILE A 86 4.29 2.21 2.54
CA ILE A 86 3.30 3.19 2.07
C ILE A 86 2.15 2.43 1.41
N VAL A 87 0.94 2.63 1.91
CA VAL A 87 -0.29 2.12 1.30
C VAL A 87 -0.99 3.25 0.54
N ILE A 88 -1.49 2.95 -0.66
CA ILE A 88 -2.14 3.92 -1.55
C ILE A 88 -3.46 3.35 -2.05
N ALA A 89 -4.52 4.15 -1.96
CA ALA A 89 -5.82 3.79 -2.52
C ALA A 89 -5.77 3.81 -4.05
N ARG A 90 -5.99 2.64 -4.67
CA ARG A 90 -6.08 2.50 -6.14
C ARG A 90 -7.48 2.74 -6.69
N ARG A 91 -8.53 2.53 -5.89
CA ARG A 91 -9.95 2.69 -6.26
C ARG A 91 -10.71 3.37 -5.12
N GLY A 92 -11.81 4.04 -5.44
CA GLY A 92 -12.57 4.87 -4.50
C GLY A 92 -12.07 6.32 -4.56
N ASP A 93 -11.95 6.96 -3.40
CA ASP A 93 -11.43 8.33 -3.29
C ASP A 93 -9.93 8.35 -3.61
N MET A 94 -9.61 8.80 -4.84
CA MET A 94 -8.23 8.89 -5.32
C MET A 94 -7.44 9.92 -4.51
N GLY A 95 -6.19 9.60 -4.18
CA GLY A 95 -5.28 10.47 -3.42
C GLY A 95 -5.09 10.06 -1.96
N ARG A 96 -5.85 9.10 -1.45
CA ARG A 96 -5.62 8.57 -0.10
C ARG A 96 -4.35 7.73 -0.05
N CYS A 97 -3.42 8.11 0.80
CA CYS A 97 -2.25 7.32 1.16
C CYS A 97 -1.96 7.42 2.66
N ALA A 98 -1.22 6.45 3.19
CA ALA A 98 -0.75 6.47 4.56
C ALA A 98 0.57 5.72 4.70
N VAL A 99 1.36 6.11 5.70
CA VAL A 99 2.49 5.32 6.17
C VAL A 99 1.97 4.33 7.20
N VAL A 100 2.32 3.06 7.05
CA VAL A 100 1.99 2.01 8.01
C VAL A 100 2.81 2.25 9.27
N GLN A 101 2.11 2.47 10.39
CA GLN A 101 2.71 2.63 11.71
C GLN A 101 2.29 1.46 12.61
N LEU A 102 3.09 1.22 13.66
CA LEU A 102 2.66 0.31 14.72
C LEU A 102 1.35 0.84 15.32
N ALA A 103 0.40 -0.06 15.58
CA ALA A 103 -0.80 0.28 16.32
C ALA A 103 -0.39 0.85 17.68
N GLN A 104 -0.87 2.04 17.99
CA GLN A 104 -0.71 2.67 19.30
C GLN A 104 -1.65 2.05 20.33
#